data_AF-A0A8X6WPN0-F1
#
_entry.id   AF-A0A8X6WPN0-F1
#
_cell.length_a   1.000
_cell.length_b   1.000
_cell.length_c   1.000
_cell.angle_alpha   90.00
_cell.angle_beta   90.00
_cell.angle_gamma   90.00
#
_symmetry.space_group_name_H-M   'P 1'
#
loop_
_entity.id
_entity.type
_entity.pdbx_description
1 polymer ?
#
loop_
_entity_poly.entity_id
_entity_poly.type
_entity_poly.pdbx_seq_one_letter_code
_entity_poly.pdbx_strand_id
1 'polypeptide(L)'
;MQAFHHFSTSMNESLDSYSSSQLVVFSRNVHEGRNITQELASLHSIYVIVMGEDLFNELKKKTFSDYNMDWANLSCLTVDARKDTSGKGKAWLIK
;
A
#
# COMPACT_ATOMS: atom_id res chain seq x y z
N MET A 1 -3.13 4.57 -15.49
CA MET A 1 -4.37 4.72 -14.71
C MET A 1 -5.16 5.90 -15.27
N GLN A 2 -6.50 5.84 -15.28
CA GLN A 2 -7.36 6.98 -15.64
C GLN A 2 -7.21 8.11 -14.61
N ALA A 3 -7.63 9.33 -14.95
CA ALA A 3 -7.65 10.45 -14.01
C ALA A 3 -8.66 10.18 -12.88
N PHE A 4 -8.19 10.20 -11.62
CA PHE A 4 -9.01 10.06 -10.42
C PHE A 4 -8.77 11.23 -9.47
N HIS A 5 -9.80 11.63 -8.73
CA HIS A 5 -9.69 12.74 -7.76
C HIS A 5 -9.08 12.29 -6.44
N HIS A 6 -9.45 11.10 -5.99
CA HIS A 6 -9.05 10.55 -4.70
C HIS A 6 -8.88 9.04 -4.81
N PHE A 7 -7.97 8.52 -4.01
CA PHE A 7 -7.77 7.08 -3.89
C PHE A 7 -7.46 6.67 -2.45
N SER A 8 -7.66 5.40 -2.16
CA SER A 8 -7.22 4.77 -0.92
C SER A 8 -6.41 3.54 -1.27
N THR A 9 -5.42 3.23 -0.43
CA THR A 9 -4.52 2.11 -0.66
C THR A 9 -4.61 1.13 0.49
N SER A 10 -4.66 -0.17 0.19
CA SER A 10 -4.52 -1.22 1.19
C SER A 10 -3.28 -2.05 0.92
N MET A 11 -2.49 -2.30 1.96
CA MET A 11 -1.27 -3.09 1.94
C MET A 11 -1.43 -4.32 2.82
N ASN A 12 -0.94 -5.45 2.34
CA ASN A 12 -0.85 -6.67 3.12
C ASN A 12 0.54 -7.30 2.94
N GLU A 13 1.11 -7.79 4.03
CA GLU A 13 2.36 -8.54 4.02
C GLU A 13 2.06 -10.03 4.21
N SER A 14 2.47 -10.87 3.27
CA SER A 14 2.49 -12.33 3.46
C SER A 14 3.90 -12.87 3.51
N LEU A 15 4.12 -13.95 4.26
CA LEU A 15 5.37 -14.70 4.25
C LEU A 15 5.21 -15.92 3.34
N ASP A 16 6.18 -16.16 2.47
CA ASP A 16 6.24 -17.42 1.73
C ASP A 16 6.91 -18.55 2.53
N SER A 17 6.89 -19.76 1.96
CA SER A 17 7.49 -20.94 2.58
C SER A 17 9.01 -20.87 2.76
N TYR A 18 9.67 -19.91 2.11
CA TYR A 18 11.10 -19.64 2.19
C TYR A 18 11.43 -18.45 3.09
N SER A 19 10.45 -17.96 3.86
CA SER A 19 10.58 -16.79 4.75
C SER A 19 10.87 -15.48 4.02
N SER A 20 10.57 -15.39 2.72
CA SER A 20 10.55 -14.11 2.03
C SER A 20 9.23 -13.42 2.30
N SER A 21 9.28 -12.12 2.58
CA SER A 21 8.07 -11.32 2.72
C SER A 21 7.57 -10.90 1.34
N GLN A 22 6.27 -10.75 1.18
CA GLN A 22 5.64 -10.27 -0.03
C GLN A 22 4.68 -9.15 0.34
N LEU A 23 4.88 -7.98 -0.24
CA LEU A 23 4.00 -6.82 -0.10
C LEU A 23 3.05 -6.79 -1.30
N VAL A 24 1.75 -6.95 -1.02
CA VAL A 24 0.70 -6.75 -2.00
C VAL A 24 0.00 -5.43 -1.73
N VAL A 25 -0.20 -4.63 -2.78
CA VAL A 25 -0.81 -3.30 -2.70
C VAL A 25 -2.00 -3.22 -3.64
N PHE A 26 -3.16 -2.88 -3.10
CA PHE A 26 -4.35 -2.55 -3.88
C PHE A 26 -4.63 -1.06 -3.81
N SER A 27 -4.97 -0.46 -4.95
CA SER A 27 -5.54 0.89 -5.00
C SER A 27 -7.03 0.82 -5.24
N ARG A 28 -7.79 1.56 -4.45
CA ARG A 28 -9.21 1.84 -4.67
C ARG A 28 -9.35 3.29 -5.09
N ASN A 29 -9.76 3.50 -6.33
CA ASN A 29 -9.86 4.81 -6.95
C ASN A 29 -11.32 5.26 -7.04
N VAL A 30 -11.57 6.56 -6.85
CA VAL A 30 -12.87 7.18 -7.12
C VAL A 30 -12.73 8.06 -8.36
N HIS A 31 -13.43 7.66 -9.42
CA HIS A 31 -13.46 8.38 -10.71
C HIS A 31 -14.59 9.41 -10.74
N GLU A 32 -14.57 10.25 -11.77
CA GLU A 32 -15.69 11.13 -12.09
C GLU A 32 -17.00 10.32 -12.21
N GLY A 33 -18.09 10.89 -11.68
CA GLY A 33 -19.38 10.19 -11.61
C GLY A 33 -19.53 9.20 -10.45
N ARG A 34 -18.59 9.19 -9.47
CA ARG A 34 -18.60 8.32 -8.27
C ARG A 34 -18.46 6.83 -8.58
N ASN A 35 -17.87 6.50 -9.73
CA ASN A 35 -17.50 5.13 -10.04
C ASN A 35 -16.28 4.74 -9.21
N ILE A 36 -16.35 3.58 -8.56
CA ILE A 36 -15.27 3.06 -7.73
C ILE A 36 -14.64 1.87 -8.45
N THR A 37 -13.32 1.91 -8.67
CA THR A 37 -12.55 0.74 -9.09
C THR A 37 -11.62 0.30 -7.97
N GLN A 38 -11.31 -1.00 -7.94
CA GLN A 38 -10.26 -1.54 -7.09
C GLN A 38 -9.35 -2.40 -7.96
N GLU A 39 -8.06 -2.11 -7.92
CA GLU A 39 -7.05 -2.70 -8.79
C GLU A 39 -5.85 -3.15 -7.96
N LEU A 40 -5.22 -4.25 -8.36
CA LEU A 40 -3.91 -4.63 -7.84
C LEU A 40 -2.88 -3.64 -8.39
N ALA A 41 -2.38 -2.75 -7.54
CA ALA A 41 -1.39 -1.74 -7.93
C ALA A 41 0.00 -2.36 -8.04
N SER A 42 0.38 -3.21 -7.08
CA SER A 42 1.70 -3.85 -7.11
C SER A 42 1.78 -5.12 -6.27
N LEU A 43 2.76 -5.94 -6.60
CA LEU A 43 3.20 -7.10 -5.82
C LEU A 43 4.73 -7.12 -5.81
N HIS A 44 5.30 -7.04 -4.61
CA HIS A 44 6.76 -6.95 -4.42
C HIS A 44 7.23 -8.04 -3.46
N SER A 45 8.30 -8.77 -3.83
CA SER A 45 9.01 -9.66 -2.91
C SER A 45 10.08 -8.88 -2.16
N ILE A 46 10.12 -9.02 -0.82
CA ILE A 46 11.06 -8.38 0.09
C ILE A 46 11.83 -9.48 0.81
N TYR A 47 13.12 -9.58 0.52
CA TYR A 47 13.98 -10.69 0.94
C TYR A 47 14.72 -10.45 2.27
N VAL A 48 14.38 -9.39 3.00
CA VAL A 48 15.06 -8.96 4.23
C VAL A 48 14.07 -8.90 5.39
N ILE A 49 14.55 -8.85 6.64
CA ILE A 49 13.70 -8.61 7.82
C ILE A 49 12.91 -7.33 7.59
N VAL A 50 11.59 -7.44 7.58
CA VAL A 50 10.70 -6.35 7.22
C VAL A 50 10.22 -5.63 8.47
N MET A 51 10.66 -4.39 8.65
CA MET A 51 9.98 -3.46 9.56
C MET A 51 8.93 -2.67 8.79
N GLY A 52 7.94 -2.10 9.49
CA GLY A 52 6.93 -1.23 8.86
C GLY A 52 7.52 -0.06 8.06
N GLU A 53 8.72 0.42 8.40
CA GLU A 53 9.42 1.45 7.62
C GLU A 53 9.91 0.93 6.26
N ASP A 54 10.40 -0.31 6.18
CA ASP A 54 10.83 -0.93 4.93
C ASP A 54 9.64 -1.10 3.96
N LEU A 55 8.49 -1.54 4.47
CA LEU A 55 7.25 -1.63 3.70
C LEU A 55 6.81 -0.26 3.17
N PHE A 56 6.83 0.76 4.03
CA PHE A 56 6.41 2.11 3.63
C PHE A 56 7.37 2.72 2.61
N ASN A 57 8.67 2.44 2.72
CA ASN A 57 9.66 2.87 1.75
C ASN A 57 9.47 2.18 0.40
N GLU A 58 9.13 0.89 0.38
CA GLU A 58 8.79 0.22 -0.88
C GLU A 58 7.48 0.68 -1.49
N LEU A 59 6.45 0.98 -0.68
CA LEU A 59 5.25 1.63 -1.19
C LEU A 59 5.59 2.95 -1.91
N LYS A 60 6.39 3.82 -1.27
CA LYS A 60 6.82 5.10 -1.82
C LYS A 60 7.60 4.94 -3.13
N LYS A 61 8.61 4.07 -3.12
CA LYS A 61 9.56 3.94 -4.24
C LYS A 61 9.01 3.14 -5.41
N LYS A 62 8.22 2.11 -5.16
CA LYS A 62 7.84 1.13 -6.20
C LYS A 62 6.39 1.21 -6.60
N THR A 63 5.49 1.73 -5.75
CA THR A 63 4.08 1.85 -6.13
C THR A 63 3.73 3.28 -6.48
N PHE A 64 3.97 4.24 -5.57
CA PHE A 64 3.57 5.64 -5.83
C PHE A 64 4.38 6.26 -6.96
N SER A 65 5.68 5.97 -7.05
CA SER A 65 6.54 6.49 -8.11
C SER A 65 6.23 5.86 -9.48
N ASP A 66 6.07 4.53 -9.55
CA ASP A 66 5.84 3.81 -10.81
C ASP A 66 4.47 4.15 -11.44
N TYR A 67 3.47 4.44 -10.60
CA TYR A 67 2.11 4.77 -11.04
C TYR A 67 1.79 6.27 -10.99
N ASN A 68 2.79 7.12 -10.70
CA ASN A 68 2.65 8.57 -10.56
C ASN A 68 1.47 8.98 -9.66
N MET A 69 1.31 8.25 -8.54
CA MET A 69 0.25 8.49 -7.57
C MET A 69 0.68 9.63 -6.66
N ASP A 70 -0.10 10.71 -6.64
CA ASP A 70 0.17 11.86 -5.79
C ASP A 70 -0.29 11.60 -4.36
N TRP A 71 0.61 11.80 -3.39
CA TRP A 71 0.30 11.73 -1.96
C TRP A 71 -0.80 12.71 -1.56
N ALA A 72 -0.94 13.85 -2.25
CA ALA A 72 -2.00 14.82 -2.00
C ALA A 72 -3.41 14.26 -2.27
N ASN A 73 -3.52 13.22 -3.10
CA ASN A 73 -4.80 12.60 -3.47
C ASN A 73 -5.09 11.32 -2.65
N LEU A 74 -4.16 10.88 -1.80
CA LEU A 74 -4.32 9.72 -0.93
C LEU A 74 -5.27 10.05 0.22
N SER A 75 -6.43 9.42 0.25
CA SER A 75 -7.45 9.60 1.28
C SER A 75 -7.29 8.66 2.49
N CYS A 76 -6.66 7.50 2.29
CA CYS A 76 -6.47 6.51 3.34
C CYS A 76 -5.40 5.49 2.93
N LEU A 77 -4.56 5.10 3.89
CA LEU A 77 -3.67 3.94 3.79
C LEU A 77 -4.09 2.92 4.85
N THR A 78 -4.40 1.69 4.45
CA THR A 78 -4.71 0.58 5.36
C THR A 78 -3.58 -0.43 5.30
N VAL A 79 -3.10 -0.89 6.45
CA VAL A 79 -2.00 -1.87 6.56
C VAL A 79 -2.47 -3.03 7.42
N ASP A 80 -2.16 -4.26 7.02
CA ASP A 80 -2.33 -5.43 7.89
C ASP A 80 -1.59 -5.21 9.23
N ALA A 81 -2.26 -5.54 10.32
CA ALA A 81 -1.86 -5.27 11.69
C ALA A 81 -0.91 -6.33 12.25
N ARG A 82 0.13 -6.70 11.52
CA ARG A 82 1.23 -7.48 12.09
C ARG A 82 2.08 -6.60 13.03
N LYS A 83 2.70 -7.23 14.02
CA LYS A 83 3.44 -6.55 15.10
C LYS A 83 4.66 -5.76 14.62
N ASP A 84 5.20 -6.15 13.47
CA ASP A 84 6.34 -5.58 12.74
C ASP A 84 5.92 -4.40 11.85
N THR A 85 4.71 -4.43 11.29
CA THR A 85 4.15 -3.39 10.40
C THR A 85 3.39 -2.28 11.13
N SER A 86 2.83 -2.59 12.30
CA SER A 86 2.16 -1.63 13.18
C SER A 86 3.16 -1.06 14.19
N GLY A 87 3.64 0.17 13.96
CA GLY A 87 4.52 0.84 14.92
C GLY A 87 3.86 0.85 16.31
N LYS A 88 4.50 0.22 17.31
CA LYS A 88 4.03 0.04 18.71
C LYS A 88 2.57 0.48 18.95
N GLY A 89 1.60 -0.35 18.55
CA GLY A 89 0.19 -0.16 18.88
C GLY A 89 -0.58 0.88 18.06
N LYS A 90 -0.07 1.31 16.90
CA LYS A 90 -0.80 2.17 15.97
C LYS A 90 -0.96 1.46 14.62
N ALA A 91 -2.19 1.09 14.29
CA ALA A 91 -2.55 0.93 12.88
C ALA A 91 -2.34 2.30 12.21
N TRP A 92 -1.60 2.35 11.11
CA TRP A 92 -1.33 3.59 10.37
C TRP A 92 -2.59 4.04 9.61
N LEU A 93 -3.61 4.51 10.33
CA LEU A 93 -4.71 5.28 9.77
C LEU A 93 -4.22 6.72 9.59
N ILE A 94 -3.63 7.01 8.43
CA ILE A 94 -3.43 8.39 7.99
C ILE A 94 -4.80 8.86 7.48
N LYS A 95 -5.35 9.88 8.15
CA LYS A 95 -6.69 10.44 7.91
C LYS A 95 -6.58 11.81 7.28
#